data_AF-A0A267FI84-F1
#
_entry.id   AF-A0A267FI84-F1
#
_cell.length_a   1.000
_cell.length_b   1.000
_cell.length_c   1.000
_cell.angle_alpha   90.00
_cell.angle_beta   90.00
_cell.angle_gamma   90.00
#
_symmetry.space_group_name_H-M   'P 1'
#
loop_
_entity.id
_entity.type
_entity.pdbx_description
1 polymer ?
#
loop_
_entity_poly.entity_id
_entity_poly.type
_entity_poly.pdbx_seq_one_letter_code
_entity_poly.pdbx_strand_id
1 'polypeptide(L)'
;MNFAALLLVLRSVEAVADCLHRLPRHSPASGSLGVDDGFKTGGFSAPSLATSIEGPELARRERDVVAIQSATTTTQITEPLRILVHYEPSLAAATDSESVTLWRLVEDSVLYWQSVLSVRHQSSAPPVAFWLPRPCKSNKVRVVRSPVTGAFLHYCADGCSSSAFCGHTSVPAAHLDLCRELTPAQDGGRLQHSGSRGAGVRWPYNYALYVSAYDTVRCGGPDSQTLGYSAHCQLDGLTDRPLAGYINLCRRRSDRGRSTSSSRFLVDPAEAQYTARHELLHALGVTATLFAFMRQDNGVRELRAIPLLICLRWD
;
A
#
# COMPACT_ATOMS: atom_id res chain seq x y z
N MET A 1 8.51 31.35 -19.44
CA MET A 1 7.25 30.79 -18.91
C MET A 1 6.64 31.81 -17.94
N ASN A 2 5.32 32.01 -18.03
CA ASN A 2 4.59 33.14 -17.45
C ASN A 2 4.50 32.99 -15.91
N PHE A 3 4.85 34.04 -15.14
CA PHE A 3 4.87 34.05 -13.66
C PHE A 3 3.54 33.63 -13.01
N ALA A 4 2.42 33.67 -13.76
CA ALA A 4 1.11 33.20 -13.33
C ALA A 4 1.03 31.67 -13.12
N ALA A 5 1.78 30.87 -13.88
CA ALA A 5 1.76 29.40 -13.74
C ALA A 5 2.45 28.92 -12.45
N LEU A 6 3.47 29.65 -11.98
CA LEU A 6 4.18 29.33 -10.74
C LEU A 6 3.36 29.69 -9.48
N LEU A 7 2.53 30.73 -9.56
CA LEU A 7 1.64 31.16 -8.48
C LEU A 7 0.37 30.29 -8.35
N LEU A 8 -0.05 29.61 -9.41
CA LEU A 8 -1.16 28.64 -9.41
C LEU A 8 -0.75 27.30 -8.78
N VAL A 9 0.52 26.90 -8.92
CA VAL A 9 1.06 25.63 -8.37
C VAL A 9 1.36 25.71 -6.87
N LEU A 10 1.70 26.91 -6.34
CA LEU A 10 1.94 27.09 -4.90
C LEU A 10 0.64 27.10 -4.08
N ARG A 11 -0.50 27.48 -4.67
CA ARG A 11 -1.82 27.44 -3.98
C ARG A 11 -2.38 26.02 -3.82
N SER A 12 -1.84 25.04 -4.53
CA SER A 12 -2.30 23.64 -4.47
C SER A 12 -1.83 22.91 -3.21
N VAL A 13 -0.77 23.42 -2.56
CA VAL A 13 -0.20 22.80 -1.34
C VAL A 13 -0.87 23.34 -0.06
N GLU A 14 -1.33 24.60 -0.07
CA GLU A 14 -2.11 25.17 1.05
C GLU A 14 -3.55 24.62 1.14
N ALA A 15 -4.12 24.15 0.02
CA ALA A 15 -5.51 23.70 -0.04
C ALA A 15 -5.78 22.32 0.61
N VAL A 16 -4.75 21.55 0.95
CA VAL A 16 -4.91 20.28 1.70
C VAL A 16 -5.15 20.56 3.19
N ALA A 17 -4.76 21.73 3.71
CA ALA A 17 -4.93 22.09 5.11
C ALA A 17 -6.27 22.78 5.42
N ASP A 18 -6.91 23.44 4.45
CA ASP A 18 -8.03 24.36 4.71
C ASP A 18 -9.43 23.78 4.41
N CYS A 19 -9.52 22.56 3.86
CA CYS A 19 -10.79 21.91 3.54
C CYS A 19 -11.50 21.31 4.77
N LEU A 20 -10.81 21.22 5.92
CA LEU A 20 -11.36 20.61 7.14
C LEU A 20 -12.16 21.56 8.04
N HIS A 21 -12.15 22.88 7.79
CA HIS A 21 -12.71 23.85 8.76
C HIS A 21 -13.98 24.60 8.36
N ARG A 22 -14.57 24.38 7.18
CA ARG A 22 -15.83 25.05 6.80
C ARG A 22 -16.81 24.14 6.08
N LEU A 23 -17.61 23.40 6.83
CA LEU A 23 -18.92 22.96 6.36
C LEU A 23 -20.00 23.22 7.43
N PRO A 24 -21.11 23.90 7.07
CA PRO A 24 -22.22 24.14 7.97
C PRO A 24 -22.99 22.84 8.27
N ARG A 25 -23.40 22.68 9.54
CA ARG A 25 -24.28 21.60 9.97
C ARG A 25 -25.66 21.77 9.33
N HIS A 26 -26.11 20.79 8.56
CA HIS A 26 -27.53 20.66 8.20
C HIS A 26 -28.10 19.33 8.70
N SER A 27 -29.22 19.44 9.42
CA SER A 27 -30.02 18.33 9.96
C SER A 27 -30.80 17.60 8.85
N PRO A 28 -31.22 16.33 9.08
CA PRO A 28 -31.75 15.47 8.03
C PRO A 28 -33.24 15.75 7.79
N ALA A 29 -33.63 15.86 6.52
CA ALA A 29 -35.03 15.79 6.11
C ALA A 29 -35.32 14.38 5.58
N SER A 30 -36.42 13.82 6.09
CA SER A 30 -37.04 12.56 5.71
C SER A 30 -37.61 12.63 4.29
N GLY A 31 -37.48 11.54 3.53
CA GLY A 31 -38.08 11.38 2.22
C GLY A 31 -37.92 9.96 1.71
N SER A 32 -38.97 9.15 1.87
CA SER A 32 -39.10 7.83 1.25
C SER A 32 -39.46 7.96 -0.22
N LEU A 33 -39.08 6.96 -1.03
CA LEU A 33 -39.63 6.50 -2.33
C LEU A 33 -38.44 5.78 -3.00
N GLY A 34 -38.49 4.56 -3.52
CA GLY A 34 -39.51 3.57 -3.82
C GLY A 34 -38.75 2.45 -4.54
N VAL A 35 -39.09 1.21 -4.24
CA VAL A 35 -38.49 -0.02 -4.78
C VAL A 35 -38.84 -0.17 -6.26
N ASP A 36 -37.91 -0.70 -7.07
CA ASP A 36 -38.27 -1.65 -8.12
C ASP A 36 -37.10 -2.60 -8.43
N ASP A 37 -37.50 -3.85 -8.64
CA ASP A 37 -36.75 -5.11 -8.54
C ASP A 37 -35.85 -5.45 -9.72
N GLY A 38 -34.84 -6.31 -9.49
CA GLY A 38 -34.27 -7.08 -10.59
C GLY A 38 -32.88 -7.71 -10.41
N PHE A 39 -32.54 -8.39 -9.30
CA PHE A 39 -31.45 -9.36 -9.35
C PHE A 39 -31.71 -10.59 -8.46
N LYS A 40 -31.76 -11.75 -9.12
CA LYS A 40 -32.16 -13.06 -8.58
C LYS A 40 -31.24 -13.51 -7.44
N THR A 41 -31.86 -13.94 -6.35
CA THR A 41 -31.25 -14.59 -5.19
C THR A 41 -30.82 -16.02 -5.54
N GLY A 42 -29.52 -16.19 -5.83
CA GLY A 42 -28.87 -17.50 -5.73
C GLY A 42 -28.52 -17.76 -4.28
N GLY A 43 -29.18 -18.75 -3.66
CA GLY A 43 -28.94 -19.12 -2.27
C GLY A 43 -27.50 -19.58 -2.04
N PHE A 44 -26.74 -18.81 -1.27
CA PHE A 44 -25.48 -19.26 -0.69
C PHE A 44 -25.78 -19.81 0.70
N SER A 45 -25.88 -21.13 0.79
CA SER A 45 -25.78 -21.84 2.06
C SER A 45 -24.46 -21.49 2.72
N ALA A 46 -24.53 -21.04 3.98
CA ALA A 46 -23.36 -20.77 4.80
C ALA A 46 -22.47 -22.02 4.88
N PRO A 47 -21.16 -21.96 4.57
CA PRO A 47 -20.28 -23.08 4.85
C PRO A 47 -20.15 -23.22 6.37
N SER A 48 -20.41 -24.41 6.88
CA SER A 48 -20.23 -24.74 8.29
C SER A 48 -18.80 -24.44 8.73
N LEU A 49 -18.68 -23.69 9.82
CA LEU A 49 -17.42 -23.39 10.48
C LEU A 49 -16.79 -24.71 10.96
N ALA A 50 -15.77 -25.20 10.26
CA ALA A 50 -14.98 -26.32 10.74
C ALA A 50 -14.06 -25.82 11.87
N THR A 51 -14.51 -25.98 13.11
CA THR A 51 -13.66 -25.92 14.30
C THR A 51 -12.72 -27.12 14.26
N SER A 52 -11.48 -26.91 13.82
CA SER A 52 -10.42 -27.91 13.98
C SER A 52 -9.35 -27.41 14.95
N ILE A 53 -9.04 -28.30 15.89
CA ILE A 53 -8.32 -28.08 17.13
C ILE A 53 -6.81 -28.22 16.85
N GLU A 54 -6.13 -27.09 16.62
CA GLU A 54 -4.67 -26.90 16.86
C GLU A 54 -4.42 -25.46 17.36
N GLY A 55 -5.24 -25.03 18.34
CA GLY A 55 -5.39 -23.64 18.74
C GLY A 55 -4.20 -22.94 19.42
N PRO A 56 -3.40 -23.54 20.32
CA PRO A 56 -2.51 -22.76 21.18
C PRO A 56 -1.18 -22.36 20.52
N GLU A 57 -0.54 -23.21 19.71
CA GLU A 57 0.75 -22.87 19.07
C GLU A 57 0.54 -21.99 17.84
N LEU A 58 -0.50 -22.25 17.03
CA LEU A 58 -0.91 -21.37 15.93
C LEU A 58 -1.30 -19.98 16.45
N ALA A 59 -2.11 -19.92 17.52
CA ALA A 59 -2.47 -18.64 18.15
C ALA A 59 -1.29 -17.96 18.84
N ARG A 60 -0.28 -18.70 19.33
CA ARG A 60 0.96 -18.10 19.87
C ARG A 60 1.80 -17.52 18.74
N ARG A 61 2.01 -18.26 17.65
CA ARG A 61 2.73 -17.77 16.46
C ARG A 61 2.02 -16.60 15.78
N GLU A 62 0.69 -16.55 15.79
CA GLU A 62 -0.11 -15.38 15.36
C GLU A 62 -0.02 -14.20 16.34
N ARG A 63 -0.01 -14.45 17.65
CA ARG A 63 0.23 -13.40 18.68
C ARG A 63 1.63 -12.79 18.57
N ASP A 64 2.63 -13.58 18.21
CA ASP A 64 4.00 -13.11 17.99
C ASP A 64 4.15 -12.35 16.64
N VAL A 65 3.15 -12.40 15.73
CA VAL A 65 3.08 -11.54 14.52
C VAL A 65 2.54 -10.16 14.86
N VAL A 66 1.65 -10.06 15.85
CA VAL A 66 0.93 -8.82 16.16
C VAL A 66 0.78 -8.71 17.66
N ALA A 67 1.73 -7.99 18.27
CA ALA A 67 1.63 -7.58 19.67
C ALA A 67 0.48 -6.55 19.81
N ILE A 68 -0.75 -7.02 19.96
CA ILE A 68 -1.87 -6.20 20.44
C ILE A 68 -2.65 -7.03 21.45
N GLN A 69 -2.47 -6.71 22.74
CA GLN A 69 -3.34 -7.19 23.81
C GLN A 69 -4.70 -6.48 23.74
N SER A 70 -5.75 -7.26 23.97
CA SER A 70 -7.12 -6.79 24.16
C SER A 70 -7.24 -5.97 25.46
N ALA A 71 -7.90 -4.81 25.40
CA ALA A 71 -9.01 -4.40 26.30
C ALA A 71 -9.20 -2.87 26.32
N THR A 72 -10.41 -2.45 25.93
CA THR A 72 -11.19 -1.33 26.51
C THR A 72 -10.43 -0.09 26.98
N THR A 73 -10.02 0.73 26.00
CA THR A 73 -10.11 2.21 25.92
C THR A 73 -9.17 2.59 24.78
N THR A 74 -9.70 2.83 23.58
CA THR A 74 -8.88 3.04 22.38
C THR A 74 -8.22 4.41 22.42
N THR A 75 -7.10 4.55 23.13
CA THR A 75 -6.23 5.72 23.01
C THR A 75 -5.62 5.68 21.62
N GLN A 76 -6.04 6.60 20.74
CA GLN A 76 -5.44 6.71 19.41
C GLN A 76 -4.09 7.40 19.52
N ILE A 77 -3.02 6.70 19.15
CA ILE A 77 -1.68 7.27 19.08
C ILE A 77 -1.42 7.67 17.63
N THR A 78 -1.04 8.94 17.46
CA THR A 78 -0.58 9.47 16.18
C THR A 78 0.95 9.56 16.23
N GLU A 79 1.63 8.97 15.26
CA GLU A 79 3.08 9.10 15.10
C GLU A 79 3.43 9.57 13.67
N PRO A 80 4.62 10.16 13.46
CA PRO A 80 5.08 10.50 12.12
C PRO A 80 5.14 9.28 11.19
N LEU A 81 4.82 9.48 9.91
CA LEU A 81 5.13 8.49 8.88
C LEU A 81 6.65 8.30 8.81
N ARG A 82 7.12 7.05 8.87
CA ARG A 82 8.53 6.70 8.74
C ARG A 82 8.68 5.56 7.75
N ILE A 83 9.31 5.86 6.62
CA ILE A 83 9.44 4.98 5.46
C ILE A 83 10.82 4.32 5.47
N LEU A 84 10.84 2.99 5.52
CA LEU A 84 12.04 2.22 5.19
C LEU A 84 12.15 2.11 3.68
N VAL A 85 13.19 2.70 3.09
CA VAL A 85 13.42 2.62 1.64
C VAL A 85 14.36 1.47 1.31
N HIS A 86 13.95 0.61 0.39
CA HIS A 86 14.76 -0.49 -0.13
C HIS A 86 14.93 -0.33 -1.65
N TYR A 87 16.16 -0.02 -2.06
CA TYR A 87 16.51 0.11 -3.47
C TYR A 87 16.85 -1.25 -4.07
N GLU A 88 16.40 -1.47 -5.29
CA GLU A 88 16.84 -2.58 -6.11
C GLU A 88 18.38 -2.54 -6.28
N PRO A 89 19.08 -3.70 -6.22
CA PRO A 89 20.54 -3.73 -6.19
C PRO A 89 21.23 -2.97 -7.32
N SER A 90 20.72 -3.02 -8.56
CA SER A 90 21.32 -2.31 -9.69
C SER A 90 21.22 -0.79 -9.52
N LEU A 91 20.12 -0.29 -8.96
CA LEU A 91 19.97 1.13 -8.62
C LEU A 91 20.81 1.52 -7.40
N ALA A 92 20.90 0.65 -6.39
CA ALA A 92 21.67 0.89 -5.17
C ALA A 92 23.19 0.95 -5.42
N ALA A 93 23.70 0.16 -6.38
CA ALA A 93 25.11 0.10 -6.74
C ALA A 93 25.51 1.10 -7.84
N ALA A 94 24.53 1.75 -8.48
CA ALA A 94 24.80 2.62 -9.62
C ALA A 94 25.40 3.96 -9.20
N THR A 95 26.49 4.34 -9.88
CA THR A 95 27.18 5.62 -9.69
C THR A 95 26.95 6.60 -10.84
N ASP A 96 26.14 6.21 -11.83
CA ASP A 96 25.82 7.08 -12.96
C ASP A 96 24.93 8.25 -12.52
N SER A 97 25.08 9.41 -13.19
CA SER A 97 24.39 10.64 -12.81
C SER A 97 22.86 10.54 -12.86
N GLU A 98 22.34 9.65 -13.70
CA GLU A 98 20.90 9.38 -13.77
C GLU A 98 20.44 8.66 -12.51
N SER A 99 21.10 7.58 -12.10
CA SER A 99 20.81 6.85 -10.87
C SER A 99 20.87 7.75 -9.63
N VAL A 100 21.86 8.66 -9.56
CA VAL A 100 21.95 9.68 -8.50
C VAL A 100 20.75 10.62 -8.52
N THR A 101 20.29 11.05 -9.69
CA THR A 101 19.11 11.91 -9.84
C THR A 101 17.86 11.18 -9.37
N LEU A 102 17.64 9.94 -9.81
CA LEU A 102 16.50 9.12 -9.39
C LEU A 102 16.50 8.88 -7.88
N TRP A 103 17.66 8.63 -7.30
CA TRP A 103 17.82 8.47 -5.86
C TRP A 103 17.38 9.72 -5.10
N ARG A 104 17.88 10.90 -5.49
CA ARG A 104 17.48 12.19 -4.89
C ARG A 104 15.99 12.47 -5.03
N LEU A 105 15.40 12.18 -6.19
CA LEU A 105 13.94 12.34 -6.40
C LEU A 105 13.12 11.53 -5.40
N VAL A 106 13.55 10.29 -5.13
CA VAL A 106 12.88 9.42 -4.17
C VAL A 106 13.11 9.92 -2.74
N GLU A 107 14.34 10.29 -2.38
CA GLU A 107 14.65 10.83 -1.05
C GLU A 107 13.84 12.09 -0.74
N ASP A 108 13.84 13.07 -1.65
CA ASP A 108 13.07 14.30 -1.50
C ASP A 108 11.56 14.02 -1.35
N SER A 109 11.05 13.05 -2.10
CA SER A 109 9.64 12.66 -2.03
C SER A 109 9.31 11.97 -0.72
N VAL A 110 10.20 11.10 -0.22
CA VAL A 110 10.07 10.45 1.09
C VAL A 110 10.09 11.48 2.20
N LEU A 111 11.05 12.41 2.19
CA LEU A 111 11.13 13.48 3.18
C LEU A 111 9.87 14.35 3.19
N TYR A 112 9.38 14.73 2.02
CA TYR A 112 8.14 15.49 1.89
C TYR A 112 6.96 14.74 2.54
N TRP A 113 6.70 13.50 2.15
CA TRP A 113 5.55 12.76 2.69
C TRP A 113 5.68 12.43 4.18
N GLN A 114 6.88 12.15 4.67
CA GLN A 114 7.12 11.97 6.11
C GLN A 114 6.87 13.26 6.91
N SER A 115 7.04 14.44 6.30
CA SER A 115 6.81 15.72 6.96
C SER A 115 5.34 16.13 7.04
N VAL A 116 4.50 15.64 6.11
CA VAL A 116 3.09 16.07 6.01
C VAL A 116 2.09 14.97 6.39
N LEU A 117 2.53 13.72 6.54
CA LEU A 117 1.67 12.59 6.91
C LEU A 117 2.03 12.00 8.27
N SER A 118 1.00 11.55 8.98
CA SER A 118 1.12 10.82 10.23
C SER A 118 0.33 9.52 10.17
N VAL A 119 0.73 8.55 10.98
CA VAL A 119 0.13 7.23 11.11
C VAL A 119 -0.66 7.16 12.40
N ARG A 120 -1.88 6.65 12.33
CA ARG A 120 -2.74 6.41 13.49
C ARG A 120 -2.76 4.93 13.82
N HIS A 121 -2.56 4.62 15.10
CA HIS A 121 -2.66 3.28 15.63
C HIS A 121 -3.92 3.13 16.47
N GLN A 122 -4.62 2.02 16.30
CA GLN A 122 -5.75 1.62 17.14
C GLN A 122 -5.30 0.87 18.42
N SER A 123 -3.99 0.89 18.71
CA SER A 123 -3.36 0.22 19.85
C SER A 123 -2.70 1.27 20.75
N SER A 124 -2.64 0.98 22.05
CA SER A 124 -1.95 1.79 23.06
C SER A 124 -0.42 1.80 22.91
N ALA A 125 0.13 1.01 21.99
CA ALA A 125 1.54 1.04 21.60
C ALA A 125 1.72 0.75 20.09
N PRO A 126 2.71 1.39 19.43
CA PRO A 126 3.10 1.04 18.06
C PRO A 126 3.60 -0.41 17.95
N PRO A 127 3.40 -1.08 16.80
CA PRO A 127 3.96 -2.41 16.59
C PRO A 127 5.50 -2.35 16.58
N VAL A 128 6.14 -3.36 17.17
CA VAL A 128 7.61 -3.48 17.20
C VAL A 128 8.21 -3.80 15.83
N ALA A 129 7.43 -4.46 14.95
CA ALA A 129 7.76 -4.75 13.57
C ALA A 129 6.50 -5.18 12.79
N PHE A 130 6.60 -5.19 11.46
CA PHE A 130 5.65 -5.87 10.58
C PHE A 130 6.38 -6.73 9.53
N TRP A 131 5.68 -7.71 8.96
CA TRP A 131 6.24 -8.65 7.99
C TRP A 131 5.39 -8.70 6.72
N LEU A 132 6.05 -8.90 5.58
CA LEU A 132 5.37 -9.09 4.30
C LEU A 132 5.11 -10.60 4.08
N PRO A 133 3.87 -11.01 3.78
CA PRO A 133 3.57 -12.41 3.53
C PRO A 133 4.30 -12.92 2.29
N ARG A 134 4.67 -14.21 2.31
CA ARG A 134 5.25 -14.86 1.13
C ARG A 134 4.15 -15.11 0.09
N PRO A 135 4.41 -14.88 -1.21
CA PRO A 135 3.44 -15.20 -2.24
C PRO A 135 3.28 -16.71 -2.40
N CYS A 136 2.11 -17.15 -2.87
CA CYS A 136 1.83 -18.57 -3.11
C CYS A 136 2.44 -19.03 -4.43
N LYS A 137 2.84 -20.30 -4.51
CA LYS A 137 3.46 -20.85 -5.74
C LYS A 137 2.54 -20.77 -6.96
N SER A 138 1.26 -21.09 -6.81
CA SER A 138 0.27 -21.01 -7.90
C SER A 138 -0.76 -19.90 -7.76
N ASN A 139 -0.48 -18.86 -6.95
CA ASN A 139 -1.43 -17.78 -6.61
C ASN A 139 -2.78 -18.26 -6.02
N LYS A 140 -2.89 -19.54 -5.63
CA LYS A 140 -4.08 -20.10 -4.99
C LYS A 140 -4.11 -19.71 -3.52
N VAL A 141 -4.76 -18.58 -3.25
CA VAL A 141 -4.89 -18.00 -1.91
C VAL A 141 -6.25 -18.34 -1.31
N ARG A 142 -6.25 -18.64 -0.02
CA ARG A 142 -7.44 -18.66 0.83
C ARG A 142 -7.30 -17.59 1.90
N VAL A 143 -8.32 -16.77 2.06
CA VAL A 143 -8.38 -15.73 3.08
C VAL A 143 -9.08 -16.29 4.31
N VAL A 144 -8.43 -16.19 5.46
CA VAL A 144 -8.93 -16.66 6.75
C VAL A 144 -8.92 -15.50 7.73
N ARG A 145 -10.02 -15.31 8.45
CA ARG A 145 -10.07 -14.33 9.54
C ARG A 145 -9.41 -14.94 10.76
N SER A 146 -8.34 -14.33 11.26
CA SER A 146 -7.69 -14.77 12.49
C SER A 146 -8.69 -14.67 13.65
N PRO A 147 -8.95 -15.76 14.38
CA PRO A 147 -9.83 -15.73 15.55
C PRO A 147 -9.20 -14.96 16.71
N VAL A 148 -7.89 -14.74 16.68
CA VAL A 148 -7.12 -14.04 17.71
C VAL A 148 -7.16 -12.52 17.49
N THR A 149 -6.79 -12.09 16.29
CA THR A 149 -6.59 -10.66 15.99
C THR A 149 -7.77 -10.04 15.23
N GLY A 150 -8.63 -10.87 14.64
CA GLY A 150 -9.67 -10.42 13.71
C GLY A 150 -9.14 -9.98 12.34
N ALA A 151 -7.82 -10.00 12.12
CA ALA A 151 -7.19 -9.65 10.86
C ALA A 151 -7.42 -10.72 9.78
N PHE A 152 -7.53 -10.30 8.53
CA PHE A 152 -7.57 -11.21 7.39
C PHE A 152 -6.15 -11.66 7.02
N LEU A 153 -5.93 -12.98 7.02
CA LEU A 153 -4.66 -13.61 6.73
C LEU A 153 -4.76 -14.46 5.46
N HIS A 154 -3.75 -14.39 4.61
CA HIS A 154 -3.67 -15.18 3.39
C HIS A 154 -2.93 -16.50 3.67
N TYR A 155 -3.50 -17.62 3.20
CA TYR A 155 -2.91 -18.96 3.25
C TYR A 155 -2.81 -19.54 1.84
N CYS A 156 -1.69 -20.18 1.54
CA CYS A 156 -1.40 -20.79 0.25
C CYS A 156 -1.85 -22.24 0.18
N ALA A 157 -2.59 -22.62 -0.86
CA ALA A 157 -3.06 -24.00 -1.04
C ALA A 157 -1.95 -25.00 -1.40
N ASP A 158 -0.85 -24.52 -1.98
CA ASP A 158 0.25 -25.32 -2.52
C ASP A 158 1.63 -24.86 -2.01
N GLY A 159 1.64 -24.23 -0.84
CA GLY A 159 2.82 -23.66 -0.21
C GLY A 159 3.28 -22.34 -0.82
N CYS A 160 4.29 -21.73 -0.20
CA CYS A 160 4.78 -20.41 -0.58
C CYS A 160 5.99 -20.48 -1.51
N SER A 161 6.16 -19.43 -2.31
CA SER A 161 7.37 -19.18 -3.08
C SER A 161 8.55 -18.85 -2.15
N SER A 162 9.76 -19.24 -2.56
CA SER A 162 11.00 -18.85 -1.92
C SER A 162 11.35 -17.38 -2.20
N SER A 163 10.92 -16.84 -3.34
CA SER A 163 11.12 -15.46 -3.76
C SER A 163 9.82 -14.66 -3.65
N ALA A 164 9.97 -13.40 -3.25
CA ALA A 164 8.90 -12.43 -3.16
C ALA A 164 9.34 -11.12 -3.80
N PHE A 165 8.38 -10.41 -4.40
CA PHE A 165 8.62 -9.14 -5.09
C PHE A 165 7.56 -8.13 -4.68
N CYS A 166 7.98 -6.87 -4.55
CA CYS A 166 7.09 -5.72 -4.44
C CYS A 166 7.44 -4.81 -5.61
N GLY A 167 6.57 -4.78 -6.61
CA GLY A 167 6.91 -4.20 -7.92
C GLY A 167 7.99 -5.04 -8.61
N HIS A 168 9.08 -4.37 -9.02
CA HIS A 168 10.21 -5.03 -9.67
C HIS A 168 11.37 -5.35 -8.72
N THR A 169 11.22 -5.02 -7.44
CA THR A 169 12.26 -5.21 -6.44
C THR A 169 12.00 -6.49 -5.65
N SER A 170 13.03 -7.32 -5.49
CA SER A 170 12.94 -8.49 -4.61
C SER A 170 12.79 -8.04 -3.15
N VAL A 171 11.87 -8.64 -2.42
CA VAL A 171 11.68 -8.39 -1.00
C VAL A 171 12.75 -9.18 -0.21
N PRO A 172 13.59 -8.52 0.61
CA PRO A 172 14.59 -9.22 1.41
C PRO A 172 13.97 -10.27 2.32
N ALA A 173 14.64 -11.42 2.47
CA ALA A 173 14.20 -12.48 3.38
C ALA A 173 14.01 -11.98 4.82
N ALA A 174 14.76 -10.95 5.23
CA ALA A 174 14.60 -10.30 6.53
C ALA A 174 13.23 -9.62 6.71
N HIS A 175 12.58 -9.15 5.65
CA HIS A 175 11.26 -8.50 5.72
C HIS A 175 10.10 -9.50 5.61
N LEU A 176 10.37 -10.74 5.19
CA LEU A 176 9.35 -11.74 4.93
C LEU A 176 8.84 -12.42 6.20
N ASP A 177 7.55 -12.71 6.22
CA ASP A 177 6.93 -13.57 7.22
C ASP A 177 7.30 -15.05 6.96
N LEU A 178 6.91 -15.91 7.91
CA LEU A 178 6.83 -17.34 7.68
C LEU A 178 5.85 -17.68 6.54
N CYS A 179 5.94 -18.89 6.00
CA CYS A 179 4.98 -19.38 5.03
C CYS A 179 3.69 -19.82 5.74
N ARG A 180 2.54 -19.35 5.24
CA ARG A 180 1.21 -19.77 5.71
C ARG A 180 0.60 -20.66 4.64
N GLU A 181 0.33 -21.91 4.97
CA GLU A 181 -0.13 -22.90 4.00
C GLU A 181 -1.31 -23.72 4.51
N LEU A 182 -2.08 -24.25 3.57
CA LEU A 182 -3.16 -25.19 3.82
C LEU A 182 -2.67 -26.56 3.40
N THR A 183 -2.55 -27.49 4.34
CA THR A 183 -2.31 -28.89 3.95
C THR A 183 -3.61 -29.52 3.47
N PRO A 184 -3.59 -30.28 2.36
CA PRO A 184 -4.74 -31.07 1.94
C PRO A 184 -5.16 -32.00 3.08
N ALA A 185 -6.41 -31.87 3.51
CA ALA A 185 -7.06 -32.79 4.43
C ALA A 185 -8.45 -33.09 3.87
N GLN A 186 -8.98 -34.28 4.16
CA GLN A 186 -10.30 -34.71 3.67
C GLN A 186 -11.42 -33.75 4.13
N ASP A 187 -11.21 -32.98 5.20
CA ASP A 187 -12.20 -32.10 5.84
C ASP A 187 -11.92 -30.58 5.67
N GLY A 188 -11.47 -30.15 4.49
CA GLY A 188 -11.38 -28.71 4.18
C GLY A 188 -10.03 -28.05 4.45
N GLY A 189 -8.98 -28.85 4.67
CA GLY A 189 -7.58 -28.42 4.78
C GLY A 189 -7.20 -27.85 6.14
N ARG A 190 -5.99 -28.19 6.62
CA ARG A 190 -5.46 -27.72 7.92
C ARG A 190 -4.52 -26.52 7.71
N LEU A 191 -4.70 -25.46 8.51
CA LEU A 191 -3.81 -24.31 8.52
C LEU A 191 -2.47 -24.72 9.13
N GLN A 192 -1.37 -24.44 8.43
CA GLN A 192 -0.02 -24.71 8.88
C GLN A 192 0.90 -23.53 8.60
N HIS A 193 1.96 -23.44 9.40
CA HIS A 193 3.03 -22.47 9.22
C HIS A 193 4.35 -23.21 9.00
N SER A 194 5.13 -22.76 8.02
CA SER A 194 6.44 -23.35 7.71
C SER A 194 7.49 -22.29 7.39
N GLY A 195 8.75 -22.71 7.37
CA GLY A 195 9.90 -21.81 7.19
C GLY A 195 10.15 -20.89 8.38
N SER A 196 11.15 -20.02 8.23
CA SER A 196 11.53 -19.04 9.24
C SER A 196 10.97 -17.66 8.92
N ARG A 197 10.49 -16.98 9.95
CA ARG A 197 10.15 -15.55 9.90
C ARG A 197 11.43 -14.72 9.92
N GLY A 198 11.50 -13.68 9.09
CA GLY A 198 12.59 -12.71 9.10
C GLY A 198 12.55 -11.76 10.30
N ALA A 199 13.49 -10.82 10.37
CA ALA A 199 13.54 -9.79 11.40
C ALA A 199 12.34 -8.81 11.37
N GLY A 200 11.62 -8.75 10.25
CA GLY A 200 10.55 -7.80 9.98
C GLY A 200 11.09 -6.41 9.63
N VAL A 201 10.21 -5.57 9.11
CA VAL A 201 10.44 -4.12 9.07
C VAL A 201 10.23 -3.61 10.49
N ARG A 202 11.34 -3.30 11.17
CA ARG A 202 11.33 -2.95 12.59
C ARG A 202 10.96 -1.49 12.84
N TRP A 203 10.36 -1.24 13.99
CA TRP A 203 10.21 0.11 14.53
C TRP A 203 11.58 0.84 14.53
N PRO A 204 11.63 2.14 14.16
CA PRO A 204 10.53 3.09 14.07
C PRO A 204 9.83 3.16 12.71
N TYR A 205 10.17 2.30 11.75
CA TYR A 205 9.54 2.30 10.43
C TYR A 205 8.13 1.71 10.49
N ASN A 206 7.18 2.42 9.89
CA ASN A 206 5.77 2.02 9.85
C ASN A 206 5.25 1.88 8.40
N TYR A 207 6.14 1.98 7.41
CA TYR A 207 5.89 1.71 5.99
C TYR A 207 7.20 1.27 5.30
N ALA A 208 7.14 0.39 4.31
CA ALA A 208 8.28 -0.03 3.49
C ALA A 208 8.09 0.32 2.01
N LEU A 209 9.03 1.06 1.43
CA LEU A 209 9.03 1.45 0.03
C LEU A 209 10.11 0.69 -0.74
N TYR A 210 9.71 0.00 -1.81
CA TYR A 210 10.61 -0.73 -2.71
C TYR A 210 10.81 0.06 -3.99
N VAL A 211 12.05 0.39 -4.31
CA VAL A 211 12.39 1.35 -5.38
C VAL A 211 13.13 0.63 -6.49
N SER A 212 12.67 0.80 -7.72
CA SER A 212 13.36 0.30 -8.92
C SER A 212 13.45 1.38 -10.00
N ALA A 213 14.33 1.15 -10.97
CA ALA A 213 14.50 2.02 -12.13
C ALA A 213 14.62 1.22 -13.42
N TYR A 214 13.56 0.49 -13.77
CA TYR A 214 13.53 -0.32 -14.98
C TYR A 214 12.70 0.29 -16.09
N ASP A 215 13.17 0.14 -17.32
CA ASP A 215 12.42 0.46 -18.53
C ASP A 215 11.53 -0.71 -18.92
N THR A 216 10.34 -0.73 -18.34
CA THR A 216 9.33 -1.76 -18.64
C THR A 216 8.46 -1.35 -19.82
N VAL A 217 7.57 -2.24 -20.25
CA VAL A 217 6.54 -1.93 -21.27
C VAL A 217 5.69 -0.72 -20.85
N ARG A 218 5.44 -0.53 -19.54
CA ARG A 218 4.72 0.65 -19.02
C ARG A 218 5.50 1.95 -19.25
N CYS A 219 6.82 1.89 -19.22
CA CYS A 219 7.68 3.04 -19.50
C CYS A 219 7.75 3.40 -21.00
N GLY A 220 7.48 2.47 -21.92
CA GLY A 220 8.30 2.41 -23.14
C GLY A 220 7.62 2.29 -24.49
N GLY A 221 6.31 2.53 -24.63
CA GLY A 221 5.73 2.72 -25.97
C GLY A 221 6.32 3.96 -26.68
N PRO A 222 6.40 4.01 -28.02
CA PRO A 222 6.87 5.18 -28.78
C PRO A 222 6.17 6.51 -28.43
N ASP A 223 4.97 6.43 -27.86
CA ASP A 223 4.13 7.56 -27.44
C ASP A 223 3.86 7.58 -25.92
N SER A 224 4.53 6.73 -25.13
CA SER A 224 4.33 6.70 -23.67
C SER A 224 5.07 7.86 -23.00
N GLN A 225 4.30 8.68 -22.29
CA GLN A 225 4.79 9.75 -21.42
C GLN A 225 4.96 9.30 -19.96
N THR A 226 4.86 8.00 -19.67
CA THR A 226 4.98 7.49 -18.30
C THR A 226 6.39 7.72 -17.75
N LEU A 227 6.51 8.66 -16.82
CA LEU A 227 7.75 8.96 -16.12
C LEU A 227 8.00 7.97 -14.97
N GLY A 228 6.96 7.57 -14.26
CA GLY A 228 7.02 6.54 -13.24
C GLY A 228 5.68 5.86 -13.06
N TYR A 229 5.67 4.77 -12.29
CA TYR A 229 4.44 4.15 -11.80
C TYR A 229 4.71 3.48 -10.46
N SER A 230 3.65 3.28 -9.69
CA SER A 230 3.71 2.78 -8.33
C SER A 230 2.43 2.05 -7.93
N ALA A 231 2.49 1.29 -6.85
CA ALA A 231 1.31 0.76 -6.17
C ALA A 231 1.68 0.27 -4.77
N HIS A 232 0.67 0.09 -3.93
CA HIS A 232 0.83 -0.72 -2.72
C HIS A 232 0.99 -2.21 -3.10
N CYS A 233 1.77 -2.94 -2.32
CA CYS A 233 1.93 -4.39 -2.48
C CYS A 233 1.46 -5.18 -1.25
N GLN A 234 1.35 -4.52 -0.09
CA GLN A 234 0.82 -5.14 1.12
C GLN A 234 -0.08 -4.17 1.88
N LEU A 235 -1.26 -4.66 2.27
CA LEU A 235 -2.16 -4.01 3.20
C LEU A 235 -2.09 -4.67 4.57
N ASP A 236 -2.37 -3.90 5.62
CA ASP A 236 -2.61 -4.42 6.95
C ASP A 236 -3.93 -5.18 6.99
N GLY A 237 -3.91 -6.42 7.47
CA GLY A 237 -5.08 -7.31 7.44
C GLY A 237 -6.22 -6.88 8.38
N LEU A 238 -5.98 -5.93 9.28
CA LEU A 238 -7.00 -5.40 10.20
C LEU A 238 -7.57 -4.06 9.70
N THR A 239 -6.69 -3.16 9.27
CA THR A 239 -7.05 -1.76 8.99
C THR A 239 -7.18 -1.44 7.51
N ASP A 240 -6.73 -2.34 6.61
CA ASP A 240 -6.60 -2.11 5.18
C ASP A 240 -5.58 -0.99 4.82
N ARG A 241 -4.77 -0.55 5.80
CA ARG A 241 -3.71 0.46 5.59
C ARG A 241 -2.55 -0.15 4.79
N PRO A 242 -2.02 0.52 3.75
CA PRO A 242 -0.79 0.09 3.11
C PRO A 242 0.38 0.03 4.09
N LEU A 243 1.03 -1.13 4.16
CA LEU A 243 2.25 -1.36 4.94
C LEU A 243 3.49 -1.38 4.05
N ALA A 244 3.32 -1.73 2.78
CA ALA A 244 4.38 -1.69 1.80
C ALA A 244 3.87 -1.34 0.41
N GLY A 245 4.72 -0.70 -0.38
CA GLY A 245 4.47 -0.39 -1.78
C GLY A 245 5.77 -0.23 -2.55
N TYR A 246 5.64 -0.02 -3.83
CA TYR A 246 6.77 0.15 -4.73
C TYR A 246 6.61 1.38 -5.61
N ILE A 247 7.74 1.90 -6.06
CA ILE A 247 7.83 2.92 -7.10
C ILE A 247 8.88 2.49 -8.13
N ASN A 248 8.53 2.59 -9.41
CA ASN A 248 9.46 2.43 -10.51
C ASN A 248 9.57 3.72 -11.30
N LEU A 249 10.76 4.29 -11.37
CA LEU A 249 11.05 5.46 -12.19
C LEU A 249 11.68 5.00 -13.52
N CYS A 250 11.15 5.47 -14.64
CA CYS A 250 11.60 5.06 -15.98
C CYS A 250 12.89 5.78 -16.37
N ARG A 251 13.92 5.03 -16.80
CA ARG A 251 15.24 5.58 -17.14
C ARG A 251 15.25 6.22 -18.52
N ARG A 252 14.74 5.54 -19.55
CA ARG A 252 14.84 5.99 -20.94
C ARG A 252 13.64 6.79 -21.44
N ARG A 253 13.93 7.79 -22.29
CA ARG A 253 12.99 8.30 -23.29
C ARG A 253 13.06 7.40 -24.51
N SER A 254 11.95 6.79 -24.91
CA SER A 254 11.81 6.23 -26.25
C SER A 254 11.12 7.28 -27.10
N ASP A 255 11.87 8.18 -27.74
CA ASP A 255 11.29 9.10 -28.72
C ASP A 255 11.21 8.40 -30.08
N ARG A 256 10.03 7.86 -30.42
CA ARG A 256 9.72 7.36 -31.77
C ARG A 256 10.81 6.47 -32.40
N GLY A 257 11.33 5.52 -31.63
CA GLY A 257 12.35 4.56 -32.12
C GLY A 257 13.78 5.10 -32.15
N ARG A 258 14.03 6.32 -31.68
CA ARG A 258 15.39 6.80 -31.38
C ARG A 258 15.60 6.67 -29.87
N SER A 259 16.66 5.97 -29.48
CA SER A 259 17.12 5.98 -28.08
C SER A 259 17.95 7.25 -27.91
N THR A 260 17.37 8.29 -27.33
CA THR A 260 18.17 9.43 -26.87
C THR A 260 18.90 9.04 -25.58
N SER A 261 20.18 9.43 -25.48
CA SER A 261 21.05 9.12 -24.33
C SER A 261 20.66 9.87 -23.04
N SER A 262 19.66 10.75 -23.11
CA SER A 262 19.21 11.61 -22.01
C SER A 262 17.99 10.99 -21.32
N SER A 263 18.11 10.79 -20.00
CA SER A 263 17.01 10.36 -19.13
C SER A 263 15.82 11.32 -19.19
N ARG A 264 14.59 10.81 -19.07
CA ARG A 264 13.39 11.68 -19.03
C ARG A 264 13.40 12.63 -17.83
N PHE A 265 14.01 12.23 -16.73
CA PHE A 265 14.09 13.02 -15.49
C PHE A 265 15.18 14.10 -15.50
N LEU A 266 16.08 14.10 -16.48
CA LEU A 266 17.15 15.10 -16.60
C LEU A 266 16.71 16.37 -17.37
N VAL A 267 15.50 16.38 -17.94
CA VAL A 267 15.00 17.48 -18.78
C VAL A 267 14.29 18.54 -17.96
N ASP A 268 13.36 18.14 -17.08
CA ASP A 268 12.62 19.05 -16.19
C ASP A 268 12.63 18.51 -14.74
N PRO A 269 13.48 19.08 -13.86
CA PRO A 269 13.56 18.67 -12.46
C PRO A 269 12.26 18.88 -11.67
N ALA A 270 11.43 19.86 -12.03
CA ALA A 270 10.18 20.14 -11.32
C ALA A 270 9.12 19.09 -11.66
N GLU A 271 8.98 18.75 -12.94
CA GLU A 271 8.12 17.66 -13.40
C GLU A 271 8.56 16.32 -12.80
N ALA A 272 9.87 16.07 -12.77
CA ALA A 272 10.48 14.91 -12.15
C ALA A 272 10.10 14.77 -10.66
N GLN A 273 10.23 15.86 -9.91
CA GLN A 273 9.92 15.87 -8.47
C GLN A 273 8.42 15.72 -8.22
N TYR A 274 7.57 16.39 -9.01
CA TYR A 274 6.12 16.23 -8.92
C TYR A 274 5.71 14.78 -9.18
N THR A 275 6.26 14.17 -10.24
CA THR A 275 6.02 12.77 -10.58
C THR A 275 6.40 11.84 -9.44
N ALA A 276 7.61 11.97 -8.89
CA ALA A 276 8.07 11.09 -7.81
C ALA A 276 7.17 11.19 -6.57
N ARG A 277 6.71 12.40 -6.22
CA ARG A 277 5.76 12.61 -5.12
C ARG A 277 4.39 12.01 -5.42
N HIS A 278 3.87 12.21 -6.63
CA HIS A 278 2.59 11.69 -7.10
C HIS A 278 2.57 10.14 -7.03
N GLU A 279 3.61 9.50 -7.54
CA GLU A 279 3.73 8.05 -7.51
C GLU A 279 3.92 7.53 -6.08
N LEU A 280 4.74 8.18 -5.25
CA LEU A 280 4.86 7.75 -3.85
C LEU A 280 3.51 7.85 -3.11
N LEU A 281 2.66 8.83 -3.44
CA LEU A 281 1.31 8.95 -2.87
C LEU A 281 0.39 7.76 -3.26
N HIS A 282 0.48 7.27 -4.49
CA HIS A 282 -0.21 6.05 -4.93
C HIS A 282 0.27 4.81 -4.16
N ALA A 283 1.59 4.68 -3.92
CA ALA A 283 2.12 3.61 -3.09
C ALA A 283 1.62 3.68 -1.64
N LEU A 284 1.44 4.88 -1.10
CA LEU A 284 0.89 5.14 0.24
C LEU A 284 -0.62 4.89 0.36
N GLY A 285 -1.30 4.62 -0.76
CA GLY A 285 -2.68 4.14 -0.78
C GLY A 285 -3.72 5.09 -1.34
N VAL A 286 -3.32 6.27 -1.83
CA VAL A 286 -4.25 7.18 -2.50
C VAL A 286 -4.47 6.68 -3.92
N THR A 287 -5.34 5.68 -4.06
CA THR A 287 -5.71 5.07 -5.32
C THR A 287 -7.20 4.73 -5.31
N ALA A 288 -7.84 4.79 -6.48
CA ALA A 288 -9.25 4.51 -6.63
C ALA A 288 -9.66 3.14 -6.03
N THR A 289 -8.76 2.14 -6.07
CA THR A 289 -9.03 0.80 -5.53
C THR A 289 -9.12 0.75 -4.00
N LEU A 290 -8.55 1.74 -3.30
CA LEU A 290 -8.53 1.79 -1.83
C LEU A 290 -9.52 2.78 -1.23
N PHE A 291 -10.20 3.59 -2.06
CA PHE A 291 -11.13 4.61 -1.55
C PHE A 291 -12.28 4.01 -0.73
N ALA A 292 -12.81 2.86 -1.15
CA ALA A 292 -13.85 2.14 -0.41
C ALA A 292 -13.38 1.55 0.94
N PHE A 293 -12.07 1.51 1.19
CA PHE A 293 -11.47 1.00 2.42
C PHE A 293 -10.99 2.11 3.35
N MET A 294 -11.04 3.38 2.91
CA MET A 294 -10.72 4.53 3.75
C MET A 294 -11.72 4.67 4.90
N ARG A 295 -11.22 5.20 6.02
CA ARG A 295 -11.95 5.29 7.28
C ARG A 295 -11.93 6.73 7.78
N GLN A 296 -13.05 7.14 8.37
CA GLN A 296 -13.15 8.40 9.09
C GLN A 296 -12.31 8.35 10.38
N ASP A 297 -12.18 9.49 11.06
CA ASP A 297 -11.42 9.61 12.32
C ASP A 297 -11.87 8.63 13.42
N ASN A 298 -13.16 8.28 13.41
CA ASN A 298 -13.77 7.32 14.33
C ASN A 298 -13.55 5.84 13.92
N GLY A 299 -12.83 5.58 12.81
CA GLY A 299 -12.52 4.25 12.30
C GLY A 299 -13.61 3.60 11.44
N VAL A 300 -14.75 4.26 11.25
CA VAL A 300 -15.86 3.77 10.41
C VAL A 300 -15.50 3.90 8.94
N ARG A 301 -15.77 2.85 8.14
CA ARG A 301 -15.53 2.85 6.69
C ARG A 301 -16.39 3.89 6.01
N GLU A 302 -15.81 4.66 5.11
CA GLU A 302 -16.53 5.64 4.33
C GLU A 302 -17.21 4.96 3.13
N LEU A 303 -18.49 4.62 3.28
CA LEU A 303 -19.31 4.02 2.21
C LEU A 303 -19.66 5.02 1.08
N ARG A 304 -19.26 6.30 1.21
CA ARG A 304 -19.56 7.39 0.26
C ARG A 304 -18.29 8.08 -0.23
N ALA A 305 -17.37 7.33 -0.81
CA ALA A 305 -16.16 7.92 -1.39
C ALA A 305 -16.01 7.63 -2.89
N ILE A 306 -16.98 8.03 -3.72
CA ILE A 306 -16.77 8.37 -5.15
C ILE A 306 -17.83 9.43 -5.55
N PRO A 307 -17.51 10.63 -6.07
CA PRO A 307 -16.22 11.20 -6.48
C PRO A 307 -15.91 12.54 -5.77
N LEU A 308 -14.89 12.61 -4.94
CA LEU A 308 -14.35 13.91 -4.46
C LEU A 308 -12.81 13.85 -4.37
N LEU A 309 -12.21 13.27 -5.41
CA LEU A 309 -10.79 13.41 -5.74
C LEU A 309 -10.59 13.20 -7.26
N ILE A 310 -11.46 13.84 -8.05
CA ILE A 310 -11.13 14.31 -9.41
C ILE A 310 -11.31 15.83 -9.37
N CYS A 311 -10.39 16.48 -8.66
CA CYS A 311 -10.06 17.88 -8.86
C CYS A 311 -8.54 18.00 -8.99
N LEU A 312 -7.91 17.11 -9.77
CA LEU A 312 -6.80 17.53 -10.62
C LEU A 312 -7.47 18.10 -11.87
N ARG A 313 -7.95 19.33 -11.79
CA ARG A 313 -8.31 20.08 -12.99
C ARG A 313 -6.98 20.46 -13.62
N TRP A 314 -6.61 19.76 -14.69
CA TRP A 314 -5.66 20.26 -15.65
C TRP A 314 -6.37 21.39 -16.39
N ASP A 315 -6.05 22.63 -16.02
CA ASP A 315 -6.13 23.79 -16.89
C ASP A 315 -4.68 24.29 -17.10
#